data_AF-A0A6J5FGY0-F1
#
_entry.id   AF-A0A6J5FGY0-F1
#
_cell.length_a   1.000
_cell.length_b   1.000
_cell.length_c   1.000
_cell.angle_alpha   90.00
_cell.angle_beta   90.00
_cell.angle_gamma   90.00
#
_symmetry.space_group_name_H-M   'P 1'
#
loop_
_entity.id
_entity.type
_entity.pdbx_description
1 polymer ?
#
loop_
_entity_poly.entity_id
_entity_poly.type
_entity_poly.pdbx_seq_one_letter_code
_entity_poly.pdbx_strand_id
1 'polypeptide(L)'
;MREGHHGIPEPESAEAALPDLLLVPCVGFDGDGYRLGYGGGYYDRTLAAWPGAALPLTVGIAYEACRIDDGVPERGAHDLPLDAVVTEAGAHLVGRLAARQAGL
;
A
#
# COMPACT_ATOMS: atom_id res chain seq x y z
N MET A 1 16.64 -11.18 -12.78
CA MET A 1 15.54 -10.23 -13.07
C MET A 1 15.48 -10.06 -14.57
N ARG A 2 14.28 -10.01 -15.15
CA ARG A 2 14.05 -9.80 -16.58
C ARG A 2 13.40 -8.44 -16.82
N GLU A 3 13.45 -7.95 -18.05
CA GLU A 3 12.69 -6.76 -18.45
C GLU A 3 11.18 -7.06 -18.37
N GLY A 4 10.46 -6.27 -17.56
CA GLY A 4 9.03 -6.42 -17.34
C GLY A 4 8.17 -5.56 -18.27
N HIS A 5 6.85 -5.69 -18.15
CA HIS A 5 5.88 -5.11 -19.09
C HIS A 5 5.98 -3.58 -19.25
N HIS A 6 6.33 -2.88 -18.17
CA HIS A 6 6.48 -1.43 -18.14
C HIS A 6 7.95 -0.96 -18.14
N GLY A 7 8.88 -1.82 -18.58
CA GLY A 7 10.32 -1.56 -18.46
C GLY A 7 10.84 -1.62 -17.01
N ILE A 8 10.00 -2.06 -16.08
CA ILE A 8 10.36 -2.30 -14.68
C ILE A 8 10.92 -3.72 -14.58
N PRO A 9 12.08 -3.93 -13.93
CA PRO A 9 12.61 -5.28 -13.72
C PRO A 9 11.63 -6.17 -12.96
N GLU A 10 11.35 -7.37 -13.49
CA GLU A 10 10.52 -8.40 -12.85
C GLU A 10 11.37 -9.63 -12.46
N PRO A 11 10.97 -10.40 -11.45
CA PRO A 11 11.58 -11.69 -11.16
C PRO A 11 11.57 -12.63 -12.37
N GLU A 12 12.59 -13.45 -12.53
CA GLU A 12 12.61 -14.52 -13.55
C GLU A 12 11.70 -15.69 -13.17
N SER A 13 11.55 -15.93 -11.87
CA SER A 13 10.63 -16.94 -11.34
C SER A 13 9.18 -16.44 -11.46
N ALA A 14 8.28 -17.35 -11.83
CA ALA A 14 6.84 -17.13 -11.79
C ALA A 14 6.20 -17.62 -10.48
N GLU A 15 7.01 -18.08 -9.51
CA GLU A 15 6.52 -18.50 -8.21
C GLU A 15 5.95 -17.32 -7.43
N ALA A 16 4.67 -17.44 -7.05
CA ALA A 16 4.00 -16.40 -6.28
C ALA A 16 4.54 -16.37 -4.84
N ALA A 17 5.06 -15.21 -4.43
CA ALA A 17 5.43 -14.98 -3.04
C ALA A 17 4.18 -14.61 -2.20
N LEU A 18 4.11 -15.13 -0.97
CA LEU A 18 3.12 -14.73 0.03
C LEU A 18 3.82 -14.03 1.19
N PRO A 19 4.21 -12.76 1.03
CA PRO A 19 4.91 -12.02 2.07
C PRO A 19 3.99 -11.67 3.24
N ASP A 20 4.56 -11.54 4.43
CA ASP A 20 3.88 -10.99 5.61
C ASP A 20 3.78 -9.45 5.56
N LEU A 21 4.59 -8.79 4.72
CA LEU A 21 4.67 -7.35 4.55
C LEU A 21 4.71 -6.97 3.06
N LEU A 22 3.86 -6.03 2.67
CA LEU A 22 3.82 -5.44 1.34
C LEU A 22 4.19 -3.96 1.41
N LEU A 23 5.28 -3.59 0.74
CA LEU A 23 5.64 -2.19 0.52
C LEU A 23 4.91 -1.67 -0.71
N VAL A 24 4.15 -0.60 -0.54
CA VAL A 24 3.25 -0.08 -1.57
C VAL A 24 3.70 1.33 -1.96
N PRO A 25 4.14 1.57 -3.20
CA PRO A 25 4.49 2.91 -3.65
C PRO A 25 3.23 3.78 -3.77
N CYS A 26 3.33 5.04 -3.32
CA CYS A 26 2.22 5.98 -3.30
C CYS A 26 2.56 7.24 -4.10
N VAL A 27 1.62 7.69 -4.94
CA VAL A 27 1.65 9.02 -5.58
C VAL A 27 1.06 10.08 -4.64
N GLY A 28 0.07 9.68 -3.85
CA GLY A 28 -0.53 10.48 -2.80
C GLY A 28 -1.07 9.59 -1.69
N PHE A 29 -1.25 10.14 -0.49
CA PHE A 29 -1.87 9.43 0.63
C PHE A 29 -2.59 10.40 1.56
N ASP A 30 -3.59 9.92 2.30
CA ASP A 30 -4.28 10.73 3.31
C ASP A 30 -4.11 10.20 4.73
N GLY A 31 -4.64 10.94 5.70
CA GLY A 31 -4.57 10.60 7.13
C GLY A 31 -5.34 9.34 7.52
N ASP A 32 -6.23 8.85 6.66
CA ASP A 32 -6.99 7.60 6.88
C ASP A 32 -6.25 6.37 6.31
N GLY A 33 -5.10 6.58 5.65
CA GLY A 33 -4.31 5.51 5.04
C GLY A 33 -4.74 5.14 3.62
N TYR A 34 -5.69 5.86 3.01
CA TYR A 34 -5.99 5.68 1.59
C TYR A 34 -4.87 6.29 0.76
N ARG A 35 -4.69 5.77 -0.45
CA ARG A 35 -3.58 6.15 -1.32
C ARG A 35 -4.03 6.35 -2.76
N LEU A 36 -3.34 7.23 -3.46
CA LEU A 36 -3.35 7.31 -4.92
C LEU A 36 -2.19 6.47 -5.48
N GLY A 37 -2.53 5.54 -6.38
CA GLY A 37 -1.56 4.79 -7.18
C GLY A 37 -1.39 5.38 -8.58
N TYR A 38 -0.65 4.68 -9.43
CA TYR A 38 -0.44 5.06 -10.84
C TYR A 38 -1.60 4.69 -11.79
N GLY A 39 -2.79 4.38 -11.26
CA GLY A 39 -4.00 4.09 -12.05
C GLY A 39 -4.18 2.65 -12.55
N GLY A 40 -3.17 1.78 -12.42
CA GLY A 40 -3.27 0.37 -12.87
C GLY A 40 -4.07 -0.57 -11.95
N GLY A 41 -4.38 -0.16 -10.72
CA GLY A 41 -5.15 -0.95 -9.73
C GLY A 41 -4.53 -2.30 -9.36
N TYR A 42 -3.22 -2.48 -9.54
CA TYR A 42 -2.54 -3.76 -9.30
C TYR A 42 -2.66 -4.19 -7.83
N TYR A 43 -2.32 -3.29 -6.91
CA TYR A 43 -2.34 -3.57 -5.47
C TYR A 43 -3.75 -3.85 -4.94
N ASP A 44 -4.77 -3.11 -5.40
CA ASP A 44 -6.15 -3.31 -4.95
C ASP A 44 -6.69 -4.68 -5.39
N ARG A 45 -6.42 -5.08 -6.64
CA ARG A 45 -6.76 -6.42 -7.12
C ARG A 45 -5.98 -7.52 -6.38
N THR A 46 -4.69 -7.30 -6.12
CA THR A 46 -3.87 -8.26 -5.36
C THR A 46 -4.38 -8.45 -3.93
N LEU A 47 -4.74 -7.37 -3.23
CA LEU A 47 -5.27 -7.46 -1.87
C LEU A 47 -6.70 -8.03 -1.84
N ALA A 48 -7.54 -7.67 -2.81
CA ALA A 48 -8.90 -8.21 -2.92
C ALA A 48 -8.91 -9.72 -3.23
N ALA A 49 -7.93 -10.21 -4.00
CA ALA A 49 -7.77 -11.62 -4.35
C ALA A 49 -6.67 -12.32 -3.52
N TRP A 50 -6.33 -11.78 -2.34
CA TRP A 50 -5.23 -12.30 -1.55
C TRP A 50 -5.45 -13.77 -1.15
N PRO A 51 -4.52 -14.69 -1.48
CA PRO A 51 -4.73 -16.13 -1.26
C PRO A 51 -4.33 -16.59 0.15
N GLY A 52 -3.65 -15.75 0.93
CA GLY A 52 -3.26 -16.06 2.31
C GLY A 52 -4.43 -16.01 3.28
N ALA A 53 -4.33 -16.73 4.40
CA ALA A 53 -5.38 -16.76 5.43
C ALA A 53 -5.65 -15.38 6.08
N ALA A 54 -4.68 -14.47 6.01
CA ALA A 54 -4.80 -13.09 6.44
C ALA A 54 -4.10 -12.15 5.45
N LEU A 55 -4.60 -10.91 5.35
CA LEU A 55 -3.94 -9.85 4.58
C LEU A 55 -2.56 -9.53 5.19
N PRO A 56 -1.54 -9.31 4.34
CA PRO A 56 -0.22 -8.92 4.80
C PRO A 56 -0.30 -7.55 5.45
N LEU A 57 0.71 -7.17 6.24
CA LEU A 57 0.86 -5.79 6.65
C LEU A 57 1.13 -4.92 5.41
N THR A 58 0.42 -3.81 5.28
CA THR A 58 0.54 -2.92 4.12
C THR A 58 1.16 -1.59 4.54
N VAL A 59 2.32 -1.27 3.97
CA VAL A 59 3.07 -0.06 4.30
C VAL A 59 3.28 0.77 3.03
N GLY A 60 2.65 1.93 3.00
CA GLY A 60 2.85 2.93 1.96
C GLY A 60 4.25 3.54 2.06
N ILE A 61 4.92 3.71 0.93
CA ILE A 61 6.17 4.46 0.84
C ILE A 61 5.90 5.69 -0.02
N ALA A 62 6.06 6.86 0.58
CA ALA A 62 5.75 8.15 -0.03
C ALA A 62 6.72 9.23 0.47
N TYR A 63 6.80 10.35 -0.24
CA TYR A 63 7.33 11.58 0.34
C TYR A 63 6.25 12.28 1.15
N GLU A 64 6.61 13.02 2.21
CA GLU A 64 5.61 13.77 3.00
C GLU A 64 4.86 14.80 2.14
N ALA A 65 5.54 15.36 1.13
CA ALA A 65 4.93 16.27 0.15
C ALA A 65 3.80 15.63 -0.69
N CYS A 66 3.65 14.31 -0.68
CA CYS A 66 2.55 13.58 -1.30
C CYS A 66 1.31 13.44 -0.40
N ARG A 67 1.35 13.96 0.83
CA ARG A 67 0.20 13.95 1.73
C ARG A 67 -0.93 14.82 1.17
N ILE A 68 -2.15 14.32 1.25
CA ILE A 68 -3.38 15.00 0.82
C ILE A 68 -4.24 15.25 2.05
N ASP A 69 -4.26 16.51 2.49
CA ASP A 69 -4.94 16.90 3.73
C ASP A 69 -6.48 16.79 3.62
N ASP A 70 -7.03 17.07 2.43
CA ASP A 70 -8.48 17.01 2.17
C ASP A 70 -9.00 15.59 1.86
N GLY A 71 -8.14 14.57 2.00
CA GLY A 71 -8.47 13.18 1.70
C GLY A 71 -8.22 12.77 0.24
N VAL A 72 -7.93 11.49 0.03
CA VAL A 72 -7.77 10.91 -1.31
C VAL A 72 -9.11 10.97 -2.07
N PRO A 73 -9.16 11.58 -3.26
CA PRO A 73 -10.36 11.62 -4.10
C PRO A 73 -10.79 10.23 -4.57
N GLU A 74 -12.10 10.06 -4.82
CA GLU A 74 -12.69 8.92 -5.54
C GLU A 74 -12.39 7.53 -4.92
N ARG A 75 -12.69 7.35 -3.63
CA ARG A 75 -12.63 6.04 -2.97
C ARG A 75 -13.69 5.08 -3.53
N GLY A 76 -13.25 3.98 -4.13
CA GLY A 76 -14.08 2.87 -4.56
C GLY A 76 -14.32 1.83 -3.47
N ALA A 77 -15.29 0.94 -3.68
CA ALA A 77 -15.61 -0.15 -2.74
C ALA A 77 -14.46 -1.18 -2.56
N HIS A 78 -13.46 -1.14 -3.43
CA HIS A 78 -12.31 -2.05 -3.41
C HIS A 78 -11.05 -1.40 -2.83
N ASP A 79 -11.09 -0.11 -2.51
CA ASP A 79 -9.93 0.59 -1.98
C ASP A 79 -9.78 0.26 -0.49
N LEU A 80 -8.72 -0.48 -0.19
CA LEU A 80 -8.36 -0.83 1.18
C LEU A 80 -7.38 0.22 1.73
N PRO A 81 -7.62 0.77 2.93
CA PRO A 81 -6.64 1.62 3.58
C PRO A 81 -5.40 0.80 3.93
N LEU A 82 -4.25 1.45 3.90
CA LEU A 82 -2.99 0.89 4.35
C LEU A 82 -2.97 0.75 5.88
N ASP A 83 -1.98 0.03 6.42
CA ASP A 83 -1.74 -0.08 7.86
C ASP A 83 -0.71 0.96 8.38
N ALA A 84 0.16 1.44 7.50
CA ALA A 84 1.00 2.60 7.77
C ALA A 84 1.40 3.29 6.47
N VAL A 85 1.82 4.54 6.57
CA VAL A 85 2.61 5.22 5.53
C VAL A 85 3.91 5.69 6.15
N VAL A 86 5.04 5.36 5.52
CA VAL A 86 6.37 5.82 5.91
C VAL A 86 6.85 6.86 4.91
N THR A 87 7.27 8.00 5.46
CA THR A 87 7.87 9.11 4.74
C THR A 87 9.21 9.48 5.36
N GLU A 88 9.92 10.43 4.75
CA GLU A 88 11.13 11.02 5.33
C GLU A 88 10.85 11.79 6.64
N ALA A 89 9.60 12.16 6.91
CA ALA A 89 9.19 12.86 8.13
C ALA A 89 8.83 11.90 9.29
N GLY A 90 8.57 10.63 8.98
CA GLY A 90 8.26 9.62 10.00
C GLY A 90 7.27 8.55 9.51
N ALA A 91 6.72 7.79 10.48
CA ALA A 91 5.70 6.78 10.22
C ALA A 91 4.33 7.27 10.69
N HIS A 92 3.37 7.26 9.77
CA HIS A 92 1.96 7.53 10.01
C HIS A 92 1.24 6.20 10.20
N LEU A 93 0.98 5.80 11.45
CA LEU A 93 0.24 4.55 11.71
C LEU A 93 -1.25 4.79 11.47
N VAL A 94 -1.85 3.86 10.75
CA VAL A 94 -3.27 3.89 10.37
C VAL A 94 -3.87 2.48 10.56
N GLY A 95 -5.17 2.32 10.31
CA GLY A 95 -5.84 1.02 10.28
C GLY A 95 -5.51 0.10 11.47
N ARG A 96 -5.03 -1.12 11.17
CA ARG A 96 -4.75 -2.16 12.18
C ARG A 96 -3.60 -1.80 13.12
N LEU A 97 -2.63 -1.00 12.69
CA LEU A 97 -1.48 -0.62 13.53
C LEU A 97 -1.82 0.53 14.47
N ALA A 98 -2.61 1.52 14.03
CA ALA A 98 -3.09 2.59 14.90
C ALA A 98 -3.89 2.01 16.10
N ALA A 99 -4.75 1.02 15.84
CA ALA A 99 -5.52 0.34 16.88
C ALA A 99 -4.63 -0.39 17.92
N ARG A 100 -3.47 -0.91 17.50
CA ARG A 100 -2.53 -1.61 18.39
C ARG A 100 -1.68 -0.65 19.22
N GLN A 101 -1.37 0.54 18.69
CA GLN A 101 -0.66 1.58 19.44
C GLN A 101 -1.53 2.20 20.54
N ALA A 102 -2.84 2.37 20.28
CA ALA A 102 -3.78 2.93 21.26
C ALA A 102 -4.16 1.99 22.42
N GLY A 103 -3.78 0.70 22.32
CA GLY A 103 -4.03 -0.33 23.33
C GLY A 103 -2.82 -0.69 24.20
N LEU A 104 -1.71 0.06 24.08
CA LEU A 104 -0.57 0.12 24.99
C LEU A 104 -0.69 1.35 25.88
#